data_AF-A0A0J9VTR4-F1
#
_entry.id   AF-A0A0J9VTR4-F1
#
_cell.length_a   1.000
_cell.length_b   1.000
_cell.length_c   1.000
_cell.angle_alpha   90.00
_cell.angle_beta   90.00
_cell.angle_gamma   90.00
#
_symmetry.space_group_name_H-M   'P 1'
#
loop_
_entity.id
_entity.type
_entity.pdbx_description
1 polymer ?
#
loop_
_entity_poly.entity_id
_entity_poly.type
_entity_poly.pdbx_seq_one_letter_code
_entity_poly.pdbx_strand_id
1 'polypeptide(L)'
;MLSEIVVFNTDFPSDSSSVKFRAVQWILTEIMLALACIWNLLPPRYFKWIFALSSSIVVLDFLLNLIWLPIATSNTLGFRSTHDAFMTTYNGTGAPPGWNWCLSYLATAGVLIGFDASGHVAEETKNASVAAARGIFWSTVVSGIGGFVVVILFLFCVPDANTLFSYGGPQPFVSVYAAILGEGGHIVMNIVCILALWFNTAIAVTAASRLVFAVARDGVLPWSSWVSKVEAGQPRNAVYVVWGVASIITCTILPSAVAFTSLVSAAGVPSAAAYGLISLARLFLTPKNFPKPAWSLGRLSKPFQIIAVFWNGWVVAVLFSPYVFPVTAESLNYAPIIMAGTTILALLTWWFTPADKWLPSQRIQQTLDADTR
;
A
#
# COMPACT_ATOMS: atom_id res chain seq x y z
N MET A 1 14.62 -12.05 -1.48
CA MET A 1 16.04 -12.16 -1.07
C MET A 1 16.19 -13.07 0.14
N LEU A 2 15.77 -12.69 1.35
CA LEU A 2 16.04 -13.53 2.53
C LEU A 2 15.32 -14.89 2.56
N SER A 3 14.19 -15.02 1.85
CA SER A 3 13.49 -16.30 1.72
C SER A 3 14.16 -17.27 0.75
N GLU A 4 15.12 -16.82 -0.06
CA GLU A 4 15.91 -17.70 -0.93
C GLU A 4 16.90 -18.55 -0.11
N ILE A 5 17.27 -18.10 1.10
CA ILE A 5 18.11 -18.86 2.03
C ILE A 5 17.46 -20.22 2.37
N VAL A 6 16.13 -20.26 2.48
CA VAL A 6 15.35 -21.47 2.73
C VAL A 6 15.31 -22.37 1.49
N VAL A 7 15.26 -21.77 0.30
CA VAL A 7 15.24 -22.51 -0.97
C VAL A 7 16.60 -23.14 -1.28
N PHE A 8 17.69 -22.41 -1.06
CA PHE A 8 19.05 -22.90 -1.30
C PHE A 8 19.66 -23.68 -0.13
N ASN A 9 18.89 -23.88 0.95
CA ASN A 9 19.28 -24.64 2.15
C ASN A 9 20.67 -24.24 2.69
N THR A 10 20.95 -22.94 2.70
CA THR A 10 22.23 -22.39 3.17
C THR A 10 22.24 -22.25 4.69
N ASP A 11 23.41 -22.45 5.34
CA ASP A 11 23.65 -22.47 6.80
C ASP A 11 23.34 -21.16 7.58
N PHE A 12 22.59 -20.24 6.99
CA PHE A 12 22.17 -19.00 7.66
C PHE A 12 20.82 -19.22 8.37
N PRO A 13 20.65 -18.77 9.63
CA PRO A 13 19.40 -18.95 10.36
C PRO A 13 18.25 -18.27 9.59
N SER A 14 17.33 -19.09 9.08
CA SER A 14 16.14 -18.66 8.32
C SER A 14 14.95 -18.30 9.22
N ASP A 15 15.09 -18.52 10.52
CA ASP A 15 13.99 -18.36 11.46
C ASP A 15 13.82 -16.88 11.85
N SER A 16 12.59 -16.39 11.68
CA SER A 16 12.18 -15.01 12.00
C SER A 16 12.28 -14.68 13.49
N SER A 17 12.53 -15.68 14.34
CA SER A 17 12.82 -15.55 15.77
C SER A 17 14.26 -15.07 16.05
N SER A 18 15.20 -15.28 15.11
CA SER A 18 16.62 -14.98 15.32
C SER A 18 16.92 -13.49 15.14
N VAL A 19 17.55 -12.90 16.15
CA VAL A 19 18.00 -11.49 16.13
C VAL A 19 18.97 -11.24 14.97
N LYS A 20 19.82 -12.22 14.62
CA LYS A 20 20.76 -12.10 13.49
C LYS A 20 20.02 -12.01 12.15
N PHE A 21 18.96 -12.80 11.96
CA PHE A 21 18.12 -12.74 10.76
C PHE A 21 17.39 -11.41 10.65
N ARG A 22 16.79 -10.94 11.76
CA ARG A 22 16.12 -9.63 11.83
C ARG A 22 17.08 -8.46 11.55
N ALA A 23 18.32 -8.55 12.03
CA ALA A 23 19.33 -7.52 11.79
C ALA A 23 19.71 -7.43 10.30
N VAL A 24 19.90 -8.57 9.62
CA VAL A 24 20.16 -8.57 8.17
C VAL A 24 18.95 -8.06 7.39
N GLN A 25 17.73 -8.46 7.78
CA GLN A 25 16.50 -7.94 7.19
C GLN A 25 16.38 -6.43 7.33
N TRP A 26 16.68 -5.89 8.52
CA TRP A 26 16.69 -4.46 8.76
C TRP A 26 17.73 -3.74 7.88
N ILE A 27 18.98 -4.21 7.85
CA ILE A 27 20.05 -3.60 7.03
C ILE A 27 19.66 -3.57 5.55
N LEU A 28 19.18 -4.68 5.01
CA LEU A 28 18.77 -4.74 3.60
C LEU A 28 17.59 -3.83 3.31
N THR A 29 16.63 -3.74 4.24
CA THR A 29 15.47 -2.85 4.10
C THR A 29 15.89 -1.38 4.10
N GLU A 30 16.81 -1.00 4.99
CA GLU A 30 17.38 0.35 5.04
C GLU A 30 18.18 0.71 3.79
N ILE A 31 18.99 -0.22 3.28
CA ILE A 31 19.74 -0.01 2.03
C ILE A 31 18.77 0.19 0.86
N MET A 32 17.75 -0.66 0.73
CA MET A 32 16.74 -0.53 -0.33
C MET A 32 15.95 0.77 -0.22
N LEU A 33 15.57 1.15 0.99
CA LEU A 33 14.87 2.41 1.26
C LEU A 33 15.76 3.62 0.92
N ALA A 34 17.03 3.61 1.34
CA ALA A 34 17.99 4.66 1.02
C ALA A 34 18.19 4.79 -0.50
N LEU A 35 18.34 3.68 -1.22
CA LEU A 35 18.43 3.68 -2.68
C LEU A 35 17.15 4.24 -3.33
N ALA A 36 15.97 3.89 -2.83
CA ALA A 36 14.70 4.43 -3.31
C ALA A 36 14.61 5.95 -3.06
N CYS A 37 15.08 6.42 -1.90
CA CYS A 37 15.10 7.83 -1.54
C CYS A 37 16.11 8.63 -2.39
N ILE A 38 17.31 8.10 -2.63
CA ILE A 38 18.31 8.70 -3.54
C ILE A 38 17.69 8.89 -4.93
N TRP A 39 16.87 7.93 -5.35
CA TRP A 39 16.21 8.02 -6.65
C TRP A 39 15.29 9.23 -6.78
N ASN A 40 14.61 9.57 -5.69
CA ASN A 40 13.68 10.69 -5.61
C ASN A 40 14.38 12.05 -5.48
N LEU A 41 15.69 12.07 -5.22
CA LEU A 41 16.52 13.28 -5.23
C LEU A 41 17.05 13.63 -6.62
N LEU A 42 16.88 12.73 -7.61
CA LEU A 42 17.30 12.97 -8.99
C LEU A 42 16.46 14.08 -9.65
N PRO A 43 17.04 14.82 -10.60
CA PRO A 43 16.33 15.90 -11.30
C PRO A 43 15.03 15.43 -11.98
N PRO A 44 13.96 16.26 -12.00
CA PRO A 44 12.63 15.86 -12.51
C PRO A 44 12.60 15.36 -13.95
N ARG A 45 13.57 15.79 -14.78
CA ARG A 45 13.72 15.34 -16.17
C ARG A 45 13.85 13.81 -16.31
N TYR A 46 14.35 13.13 -15.29
CA TYR A 46 14.51 11.68 -15.29
C TYR A 46 13.26 10.93 -14.82
N PHE A 47 12.30 11.60 -14.15
CA PHE A 47 11.09 10.94 -13.66
C PHE A 47 10.28 10.29 -14.77
N LYS A 48 10.23 10.89 -15.97
CA LYS A 48 9.56 10.28 -17.13
C LYS A 48 10.12 8.87 -17.42
N TRP A 49 11.45 8.74 -17.42
CA TRP A 49 12.11 7.46 -17.68
C TRP A 49 11.96 6.51 -16.51
N ILE A 50 12.03 7.01 -15.28
CA ILE A 50 11.85 6.21 -14.06
C ILE A 50 10.44 5.62 -14.00
N PHE A 51 9.40 6.43 -14.21
CA PHE A 51 8.01 5.94 -14.24
C PHE A 51 7.77 4.97 -15.39
N ALA A 52 8.34 5.22 -16.58
CA ALA A 52 8.23 4.29 -17.71
C ALA A 52 8.90 2.95 -17.40
N LEU A 53 10.09 2.97 -16.81
CA LEU A 53 10.84 1.77 -16.48
C LEU A 53 10.19 0.99 -15.33
N SER A 54 9.71 1.67 -14.29
CA SER A 54 8.90 1.08 -13.22
C SER A 54 7.65 0.39 -13.77
N SER A 55 6.86 1.10 -14.58
CA SER A 55 5.66 0.55 -15.20
C SER A 55 5.99 -0.65 -16.09
N SER A 56 7.09 -0.59 -16.85
CA SER A 56 7.53 -1.70 -17.70
C SER A 56 7.88 -2.95 -16.89
N ILE A 57 8.54 -2.79 -15.75
CA ILE A 57 8.90 -3.92 -14.87
C ILE A 57 7.67 -4.52 -14.21
N VAL A 58 6.71 -3.69 -13.77
CA VAL A 58 5.45 -4.19 -13.20
C VAL A 58 4.61 -4.93 -14.26
N VAL A 59 4.57 -4.42 -15.50
CA VAL A 59 3.91 -5.12 -16.62
C VAL A 59 4.64 -6.41 -16.96
N LEU A 60 5.97 -6.42 -16.93
CA LEU A 60 6.76 -7.64 -17.11
C LEU A 60 6.43 -8.67 -16.03
N ASP A 61 6.44 -8.28 -14.75
CA ASP A 61 6.06 -9.15 -13.63
C ASP A 61 4.65 -9.73 -13.82
N PHE A 62 3.69 -8.89 -14.20
CA PHE A 62 2.32 -9.31 -14.51
C PHE A 62 2.27 -10.33 -15.65
N LEU A 63 2.98 -10.10 -16.76
CA LEU A 63 3.00 -10.99 -17.91
C LEU A 63 3.71 -12.32 -17.61
N LEU A 64 4.80 -12.29 -16.82
CA LEU A 64 5.47 -13.51 -16.39
C LEU A 64 4.55 -14.36 -15.50
N ASN A 65 3.83 -13.75 -14.57
CA ASN A 65 2.84 -14.44 -13.76
C ASN A 65 1.64 -14.95 -14.59
N LEU A 66 1.24 -14.24 -15.64
CA LEU A 66 0.11 -14.63 -16.49
C LEU A 66 0.46 -15.80 -17.45
N ILE A 67 1.69 -15.84 -17.95
CA ILE A 67 2.08 -16.76 -19.03
C ILE A 67 3.01 -17.84 -18.50
N TRP A 68 4.12 -17.45 -17.88
CA TRP A 68 5.18 -18.38 -17.54
C TRP A 68 4.79 -19.29 -16.38
N LEU A 69 4.12 -18.73 -15.37
CA LEU A 69 3.72 -19.48 -14.18
C LEU A 69 2.74 -20.62 -14.51
N PRO A 70 1.64 -20.43 -15.26
CA PRO A 70 0.75 -21.54 -15.63
C PRO A 70 1.43 -22.62 -16.48
N ILE A 71 2.29 -22.22 -17.42
CA ILE A 71 3.03 -23.17 -18.27
C ILE A 71 3.99 -24.00 -17.41
N ALA A 72 4.65 -23.38 -16.44
CA ALA A 72 5.51 -24.10 -15.52
C ALA A 72 4.68 -25.04 -14.62
N THR A 73 3.54 -24.58 -14.10
CA THR A 73 2.63 -25.40 -13.29
C THR A 73 2.12 -26.62 -14.05
N SER A 74 1.72 -26.47 -15.32
CA SER A 74 1.23 -27.60 -16.12
C SER A 74 2.27 -28.69 -16.31
N ASN A 75 3.56 -28.33 -16.28
CA ASN A 75 4.67 -29.25 -16.50
C ASN A 75 5.24 -29.86 -15.21
N THR A 76 4.91 -29.32 -14.03
CA THR A 76 5.47 -29.76 -12.74
C THR A 76 4.42 -30.36 -11.82
N LEU A 77 3.62 -29.51 -11.17
CA LEU A 77 2.66 -29.89 -10.12
C LEU A 77 1.27 -30.23 -10.66
N GLY A 78 0.95 -29.79 -11.88
CA GLY A 78 -0.39 -29.87 -12.46
C GLY A 78 -1.36 -28.85 -11.83
N PHE A 79 -2.43 -28.53 -12.54
CA PHE A 79 -3.45 -27.60 -12.04
C PHE A 79 -4.33 -28.26 -10.98
N ARG A 80 -4.74 -27.48 -9.96
CA ARG A 80 -5.73 -27.92 -8.98
C ARG A 80 -7.09 -28.16 -9.63
N SER A 81 -7.89 -29.04 -9.01
CA SER A 81 -9.27 -29.28 -9.44
C SER A 81 -10.12 -28.01 -9.25
N THR A 82 -11.18 -27.85 -10.05
CA THR A 82 -12.11 -26.71 -9.92
C THR A 82 -12.79 -26.66 -8.55
N HIS A 83 -13.08 -27.82 -7.97
CA HIS A 83 -13.62 -27.89 -6.62
C HIS A 83 -12.59 -27.40 -5.60
N ASP A 84 -11.33 -27.81 -5.72
CA ASP A 84 -10.31 -27.41 -4.77
C ASP A 84 -9.96 -25.92 -4.88
N ALA A 85 -9.91 -25.38 -6.10
CA ALA A 85 -9.59 -23.98 -6.34
C ALA A 85 -10.66 -23.01 -5.79
N PHE A 86 -11.95 -23.37 -5.85
CA PHE A 86 -13.04 -22.45 -5.49
C PHE A 86 -13.78 -22.79 -4.19
N MET A 87 -13.85 -24.06 -3.79
CA MET A 87 -14.70 -24.50 -2.68
C MET A 87 -13.92 -24.84 -1.41
N THR A 88 -12.58 -24.94 -1.47
CA THR A 88 -11.80 -25.20 -0.26
C THR A 88 -11.64 -23.94 0.58
N THR A 89 -11.88 -24.07 1.88
CA THR A 89 -11.64 -23.02 2.87
C THR A 89 -10.62 -23.49 3.89
N TYR A 90 -9.66 -22.63 4.21
CA TYR A 90 -8.68 -22.88 5.25
C TYR A 90 -8.87 -21.90 6.40
N ASN A 91 -8.88 -22.40 7.63
CA ASN A 91 -8.93 -21.57 8.83
C ASN A 91 -7.68 -21.82 9.69
N GLY A 92 -6.67 -20.98 9.49
CA GLY A 92 -5.46 -20.95 10.31
C GLY A 92 -5.52 -19.95 11.47
N THR A 93 -6.62 -19.20 11.60
CA THR A 93 -6.72 -18.09 12.55
C THR A 93 -7.36 -18.49 13.88
N GLY A 94 -8.08 -19.62 13.93
CA GLY A 94 -8.88 -20.02 15.09
C GLY A 94 -10.15 -19.19 15.29
N ALA A 95 -10.45 -18.26 14.37
CA ALA A 95 -11.65 -17.43 14.41
C ALA A 95 -12.91 -18.23 14.02
N PRO A 96 -14.11 -17.79 14.45
CA PRO A 96 -15.37 -18.34 13.95
C PRO A 96 -15.45 -18.30 12.42
N PRO A 97 -16.09 -19.27 11.74
CA PRO A 97 -16.05 -19.38 10.28
C PRO A 97 -16.46 -18.10 9.53
N GLY A 98 -17.53 -17.44 9.98
CA GLY A 98 -18.00 -16.18 9.38
C GLY A 98 -17.01 -15.03 9.54
N TRP A 99 -16.28 -14.99 10.67
CA TRP A 99 -15.26 -13.96 10.89
C TRP A 99 -13.96 -14.27 10.15
N ASN A 100 -13.56 -15.55 10.05
CA ASN A 100 -12.42 -15.96 9.23
C ASN A 100 -12.62 -15.57 7.75
N TRP A 101 -13.86 -15.67 7.25
CA TRP A 101 -14.20 -15.16 5.92
C TRP A 101 -13.98 -13.65 5.83
N CYS A 102 -14.45 -12.86 6.80
CA CYS A 102 -14.17 -11.42 6.85
C CYS A 102 -12.67 -11.09 6.90
N LEU A 103 -11.89 -11.84 7.70
CA LEU A 103 -10.44 -11.66 7.82
C LEU A 103 -9.70 -11.93 6.50
N SER A 104 -10.23 -12.78 5.63
CA SER A 104 -9.65 -13.04 4.31
C SER A 104 -9.61 -11.79 3.42
N TYR A 105 -10.52 -10.82 3.64
CA TYR A 105 -10.55 -9.56 2.89
C TYR A 105 -9.54 -8.53 3.37
N LEU A 106 -8.94 -8.72 4.55
CA LEU A 106 -7.95 -7.80 5.10
C LEU A 106 -6.78 -7.58 4.14
N ALA A 107 -6.15 -8.67 3.69
CA ALA A 107 -5.00 -8.61 2.78
C ALA A 107 -5.41 -8.01 1.42
N THR A 108 -6.57 -8.42 0.91
CA THR A 108 -7.09 -7.98 -0.40
C THR A 108 -7.49 -6.49 -0.39
N ALA A 109 -7.99 -5.97 0.73
CA ALA A 109 -8.39 -4.57 0.85
C ALA A 109 -7.21 -3.60 0.71
N GLY A 110 -6.01 -4.02 1.11
CA GLY A 110 -4.78 -3.23 0.99
C GLY A 110 -4.26 -3.09 -0.45
N VAL A 111 -4.60 -4.03 -1.34
CA VAL A 111 -4.01 -4.13 -2.69
C VAL A 111 -4.36 -2.94 -3.58
N LEU A 112 -5.54 -2.34 -3.39
CA LEU A 112 -6.02 -1.21 -4.20
C LEU A 112 -5.83 0.15 -3.53
N ILE A 113 -5.22 0.22 -2.34
CA ILE A 113 -4.94 1.51 -1.69
C ILE A 113 -3.88 2.27 -2.50
N GLY A 114 -4.05 3.59 -2.66
CA GLY A 114 -3.14 4.45 -3.41
C GLY A 114 -3.59 4.82 -4.82
N PHE A 115 -4.82 4.49 -5.22
CA PHE A 115 -5.41 4.93 -6.50
C PHE A 115 -5.43 6.47 -6.65
N ASP A 116 -5.43 7.21 -5.54
CA ASP A 116 -5.39 8.67 -5.46
C ASP A 116 -4.01 9.28 -5.74
N ALA A 117 -2.97 8.45 -5.91
CA ALA A 117 -1.63 8.90 -6.28
C ALA A 117 -1.61 9.77 -7.54
N SER A 118 -2.49 9.49 -8.51
CA SER A 118 -2.66 10.33 -9.71
C SER A 118 -3.10 11.76 -9.39
N GLY A 119 -3.83 11.95 -8.29
CA GLY A 119 -4.22 13.28 -7.78
C GLY A 119 -3.05 14.06 -7.20
N HIS A 120 -2.11 13.39 -6.53
CA HIS A 120 -0.90 14.03 -5.97
C HIS A 120 0.08 14.54 -7.05
N VAL A 121 -0.05 14.07 -8.30
CA VAL A 121 0.75 14.49 -9.46
C VAL A 121 -0.06 15.36 -10.42
N ALA A 122 -1.28 15.76 -10.03
CA ALA A 122 -2.17 16.53 -10.89
C ALA A 122 -1.56 17.88 -11.30
N GLU A 123 -0.79 18.54 -10.43
CA GLU A 123 -0.14 19.84 -10.71
C GLU A 123 0.88 19.78 -11.87
N GLU A 124 1.47 18.61 -12.14
CA GLU A 124 2.44 18.39 -13.22
C GLU A 124 1.77 17.84 -14.50
N THR A 125 0.46 17.60 -14.46
CA THR A 125 -0.31 16.94 -15.51
C THR A 125 -1.04 17.95 -16.39
N LYS A 126 -0.89 17.83 -17.72
CA LYS A 126 -1.69 18.63 -18.67
C LYS A 126 -3.17 18.26 -18.56
N ASN A 127 -4.06 19.24 -18.48
CA ASN A 127 -5.50 19.03 -18.29
C ASN A 127 -5.83 18.22 -17.02
N ALA A 128 -5.17 18.59 -15.91
CA ALA A 128 -5.24 17.92 -14.60
C ALA A 128 -6.66 17.54 -14.15
N SER A 129 -7.65 18.42 -14.32
CA SER A 129 -9.04 18.22 -13.86
C SER A 129 -9.73 17.00 -14.48
N VAL A 130 -9.43 16.67 -15.72
CA VAL A 130 -10.00 15.49 -16.42
C VAL A 130 -9.01 14.34 -16.44
N ALA A 131 -7.72 14.63 -16.64
CA ALA A 131 -6.68 13.61 -16.73
C ALA A 131 -6.49 12.86 -15.40
N ALA A 132 -6.42 13.57 -14.27
CA ALA A 132 -6.28 12.94 -12.96
C ALA A 132 -7.51 12.10 -12.61
N ALA A 133 -8.72 12.64 -12.86
CA ALA A 133 -9.97 11.95 -12.57
C ALA A 133 -10.14 10.66 -13.41
N ARG A 134 -9.85 10.73 -14.72
CA ARG A 134 -9.84 9.54 -15.59
C ARG A 134 -8.73 8.57 -15.22
N GLY A 135 -7.55 9.07 -14.83
CA GLY A 135 -6.42 8.26 -14.38
C GLY A 135 -6.79 7.43 -13.16
N ILE A 136 -7.39 8.04 -12.14
CA ILE A 136 -7.87 7.34 -10.93
C ILE A 136 -8.87 6.24 -11.31
N PHE A 137 -9.88 6.56 -12.13
CA PHE A 137 -10.92 5.59 -12.48
C PHE A 137 -10.39 4.42 -13.32
N TRP A 138 -9.71 4.72 -14.42
CA TRP A 138 -9.25 3.67 -15.34
C TRP A 138 -8.11 2.84 -14.76
N SER A 139 -7.21 3.43 -13.96
CA SER A 139 -6.20 2.64 -13.24
C SER A 139 -6.86 1.64 -12.28
N THR A 140 -7.87 2.07 -11.52
CA THR A 140 -8.59 1.17 -10.61
C THR A 140 -9.33 0.05 -11.36
N VAL A 141 -9.99 0.37 -12.48
CA VAL A 141 -10.72 -0.63 -13.28
C VAL A 141 -9.76 -1.64 -13.91
N VAL A 142 -8.66 -1.17 -14.53
CA VAL A 142 -7.67 -2.04 -15.18
C VAL A 142 -6.96 -2.91 -14.13
N SER A 143 -6.56 -2.35 -13.00
CA SER A 143 -5.95 -3.12 -11.90
C SER A 143 -6.93 -4.12 -11.30
N GLY A 144 -8.21 -3.79 -11.17
CA GLY A 144 -9.25 -4.71 -10.69
C GLY A 144 -9.45 -5.91 -11.63
N ILE A 145 -9.55 -5.66 -12.94
CA ILE A 145 -9.71 -6.73 -13.94
C ILE A 145 -8.43 -7.59 -14.03
N GLY A 146 -7.26 -6.94 -14.10
CA GLY A 146 -5.98 -7.65 -14.17
C GLY A 146 -5.73 -8.48 -12.91
N GLY A 147 -5.97 -7.90 -11.73
CA GLY A 147 -5.87 -8.60 -10.45
C GLY A 147 -6.82 -9.79 -10.36
N PHE A 148 -8.06 -9.66 -10.83
CA PHE A 148 -9.02 -10.76 -10.84
C PHE A 148 -8.53 -11.96 -11.68
N VAL A 149 -8.02 -11.71 -12.89
CA VAL A 149 -7.49 -12.76 -13.77
C VAL A 149 -6.29 -13.47 -13.12
N VAL A 150 -5.36 -12.69 -12.55
CA VAL A 150 -4.17 -13.24 -11.87
C VAL A 150 -4.57 -14.05 -10.63
N VAL A 151 -5.50 -13.57 -9.81
CA VAL A 151 -5.98 -14.31 -8.63
C VAL A 151 -6.57 -15.66 -9.02
N ILE A 152 -7.41 -15.72 -10.06
CA ILE A 152 -7.95 -17.01 -10.56
C ILE A 152 -6.81 -17.94 -10.95
N LEU A 153 -5.84 -17.43 -11.71
CA LEU A 153 -4.70 -18.22 -12.16
C LEU A 153 -3.90 -18.77 -10.97
N PHE A 154 -3.63 -17.95 -9.94
CA PHE A 154 -2.94 -18.39 -8.73
C PHE A 154 -3.74 -19.44 -7.94
N LEU A 155 -5.08 -19.36 -7.89
CA LEU A 155 -5.91 -20.39 -7.24
C LEU A 155 -5.73 -21.78 -7.87
N PHE A 156 -5.47 -21.85 -9.17
CA PHE A 156 -5.20 -23.12 -9.87
C PHE A 156 -3.74 -23.57 -9.79
N CYS A 157 -2.80 -22.65 -9.61
CA CYS A 157 -1.36 -22.93 -9.66
C CYS A 157 -0.69 -23.14 -8.31
N VAL A 158 -1.23 -22.54 -7.23
CA VAL A 158 -0.64 -22.63 -5.89
C VAL A 158 -1.11 -23.91 -5.20
N PRO A 159 -0.22 -24.66 -4.53
CA PRO A 159 -0.59 -25.86 -3.77
C PRO A 159 -1.54 -25.55 -2.61
N ASP A 160 -2.05 -26.59 -1.95
CA ASP A 160 -2.95 -26.41 -0.81
C ASP A 160 -2.26 -25.66 0.34
N ALA A 161 -3.05 -25.05 1.23
CA ALA A 161 -2.54 -24.23 2.31
C ALA A 161 -1.54 -24.96 3.21
N ASN A 162 -1.74 -26.26 3.49
CA ASN A 162 -0.82 -27.00 4.36
C ASN A 162 0.55 -27.19 3.70
N THR A 163 0.57 -27.51 2.41
CA THR A 163 1.82 -27.58 1.63
C THR A 163 2.46 -26.20 1.48
N LEU A 164 1.67 -25.15 1.30
CA LEU A 164 2.18 -23.78 1.22
C LEU A 164 2.90 -23.36 2.51
N PHE A 165 2.32 -23.68 3.67
CA PHE A 165 2.90 -23.35 4.96
C PHE A 165 4.03 -24.31 5.37
N SER A 166 4.08 -25.53 4.84
CA SER A 166 5.16 -26.49 5.15
C SER A 166 6.51 -26.08 4.58
N TYR A 167 6.55 -25.21 3.56
CA TYR A 167 7.80 -24.70 3.01
C TYR A 167 8.61 -23.82 3.99
N GLY A 168 8.00 -23.34 5.08
CA GLY A 168 8.71 -22.64 6.18
C GLY A 168 9.40 -21.33 5.80
N GLY A 169 9.23 -20.85 4.57
CA GLY A 169 9.83 -19.62 4.08
C GLY A 169 9.14 -18.38 4.66
N PRO A 170 9.89 -17.32 5.06
CA PRO A 170 9.31 -16.05 5.49
C PRO A 170 8.38 -15.42 4.44
N GLN A 171 8.62 -15.71 3.16
CA GLN A 171 7.77 -15.37 2.03
C GLN A 171 7.42 -16.66 1.27
N PRO A 172 6.22 -17.23 1.47
CA PRO A 172 5.85 -18.53 0.88
C PRO A 172 5.85 -18.53 -0.66
N PHE A 173 5.58 -17.39 -1.30
CA PHE A 173 5.60 -17.27 -2.76
C PHE A 173 6.97 -17.59 -3.38
N VAL A 174 8.08 -17.30 -2.69
CA VAL A 174 9.42 -17.61 -3.17
C VAL A 174 9.63 -19.13 -3.27
N SER A 175 9.18 -19.86 -2.26
CA SER A 175 9.24 -21.33 -2.24
C SER A 175 8.31 -21.95 -3.27
N VAL A 176 7.12 -21.37 -3.48
CA VAL A 176 6.20 -21.80 -4.55
C VAL A 176 6.83 -21.62 -5.92
N TYR A 177 7.45 -20.47 -6.20
CA TYR A 177 8.13 -20.28 -7.47
C TYR A 177 9.28 -21.28 -7.65
N ALA A 178 10.03 -21.59 -6.59
CA ALA A 178 11.06 -22.62 -6.66
C ALA A 178 10.48 -24.01 -6.97
N ALA A 179 9.36 -24.38 -6.34
CA ALA A 179 8.68 -25.65 -6.58
C ALA A 179 8.09 -25.77 -7.99
N ILE A 180 7.58 -24.67 -8.56
CA ILE A 180 6.92 -24.67 -9.88
C ILE A 180 7.90 -24.46 -11.03
N LEU A 181 8.84 -23.50 -10.91
CA LEU A 181 9.76 -23.09 -11.99
C LEU A 181 11.14 -23.73 -11.91
N GLY A 182 11.47 -24.41 -10.80
CA GLY A 182 12.80 -24.98 -10.55
C GLY A 182 13.87 -23.94 -10.20
N GLU A 183 15.11 -24.38 -10.00
CA GLU A 183 16.19 -23.56 -9.43
C GLU A 183 16.58 -22.33 -10.28
N GLY A 184 16.54 -22.41 -11.61
CA GLY A 184 16.88 -21.27 -12.47
C GLY A 184 15.74 -20.27 -12.65
N GLY A 185 14.52 -20.76 -12.85
CA GLY A 185 13.38 -19.91 -13.21
C GLY A 185 12.85 -19.07 -12.04
N HIS A 186 12.85 -19.61 -10.83
CA HIS A 186 12.36 -18.88 -9.66
C HIS A 186 13.23 -17.66 -9.30
N ILE A 187 14.54 -17.73 -9.51
CA ILE A 187 15.47 -16.61 -9.27
C ILE A 187 15.09 -15.41 -10.16
N VAL A 188 14.84 -15.67 -11.45
CA VAL A 188 14.46 -14.61 -12.41
C VAL A 188 13.14 -13.96 -11.98
N MET A 189 12.13 -14.76 -11.63
CA MET A 189 10.84 -14.26 -11.17
C MET A 189 10.98 -13.42 -9.88
N ASN A 190 11.77 -13.91 -8.92
CA ASN A 190 12.03 -13.20 -7.67
C ASN A 190 12.73 -11.85 -7.91
N ILE A 191 13.76 -11.81 -8.76
CA ILE A 191 14.48 -10.57 -9.08
C ILE A 191 13.52 -9.55 -9.69
N VAL A 192 12.68 -9.96 -10.64
CA VAL A 192 11.69 -9.07 -11.27
C VAL A 192 10.70 -8.54 -10.22
N CYS A 193 10.18 -9.41 -9.35
CA CYS A 193 9.27 -9.05 -8.28
C CYS A 193 9.90 -8.06 -7.27
N ILE A 194 11.15 -8.32 -6.85
CA ILE A 194 11.90 -7.44 -5.93
C ILE A 194 12.13 -6.07 -6.57
N LEU A 195 12.52 -6.02 -7.84
CA LEU A 195 12.67 -4.77 -8.57
C LEU A 195 11.34 -4.04 -8.63
N ALA A 196 10.25 -4.70 -9.03
CA ALA A 196 8.91 -4.12 -9.09
C ALA A 196 8.49 -3.48 -7.75
N LEU A 197 8.67 -4.21 -6.64
CA LEU A 197 8.41 -3.73 -5.28
C LEU A 197 9.28 -2.52 -4.92
N TRP A 198 10.56 -2.55 -5.26
CA TRP A 198 11.49 -1.45 -4.98
C TRP A 198 11.11 -0.17 -5.75
N PHE A 199 10.74 -0.29 -7.03
CA PHE A 199 10.19 0.82 -7.80
C PHE A 199 8.90 1.38 -7.18
N ASN A 200 7.99 0.49 -6.77
CA ASN A 200 6.77 0.90 -6.09
C ASN A 200 7.05 1.70 -4.82
N THR A 201 8.03 1.27 -4.01
CA THR A 201 8.48 2.02 -2.83
C THR A 201 9.03 3.40 -3.21
N ALA A 202 9.84 3.51 -4.27
CA ALA A 202 10.36 4.80 -4.73
C ALA A 202 9.23 5.76 -5.14
N ILE A 203 8.22 5.27 -5.87
CA ILE A 203 7.04 6.06 -6.26
C ILE A 203 6.22 6.47 -5.03
N ALA A 204 6.02 5.56 -4.08
CA ALA A 204 5.30 5.86 -2.84
C ALA A 204 5.99 6.96 -2.03
N VAL A 205 7.32 6.94 -1.93
CA VAL A 205 8.10 8.02 -1.29
C VAL A 205 7.93 9.34 -2.02
N THR A 206 7.85 9.34 -3.36
CA THR A 206 7.55 10.56 -4.13
C THR A 206 6.17 11.11 -3.76
N ALA A 207 5.13 10.28 -3.77
CA ALA A 207 3.78 10.70 -3.41
C ALA A 207 3.69 11.22 -1.97
N ALA A 208 4.30 10.48 -1.02
CA ALA A 208 4.34 10.86 0.39
C ALA A 208 5.09 12.20 0.61
N SER A 209 6.22 12.43 -0.06
CA SER A 209 6.97 13.67 0.08
C SER A 209 6.17 14.90 -0.40
N ARG A 210 5.33 14.74 -1.43
CA ARG A 210 4.43 15.80 -1.93
C ARG A 210 3.30 16.09 -0.95
N LEU A 211 2.74 15.05 -0.33
CA LEU A 211 1.75 15.21 0.74
C LEU A 211 2.33 15.94 1.95
N VAL A 212 3.51 15.51 2.43
CA VAL A 212 4.22 16.16 3.54
C VAL A 212 4.56 17.60 3.21
N PHE A 213 4.99 17.88 1.98
CA PHE A 213 5.23 19.23 1.50
C PHE A 213 3.97 20.09 1.50
N ALA A 214 2.84 19.58 1.01
CA ALA A 214 1.58 20.31 1.01
C ALA A 214 1.12 20.65 2.44
N VAL A 215 1.22 19.69 3.35
CA VAL A 215 0.89 19.90 4.78
C VAL A 215 1.87 20.88 5.45
N ALA A 216 3.16 20.84 5.11
CA ALA A 216 4.15 21.80 5.58
C ALA A 216 3.89 23.22 5.04
N ARG A 217 3.52 23.34 3.76
CA ARG A 217 3.13 24.60 3.11
C ARG A 217 1.94 25.23 3.81
N ASP A 218 1.02 24.40 4.30
CA ASP A 218 -0.18 24.84 5.02
C ASP A 218 0.09 25.09 6.52
N GLY A 219 1.36 25.06 6.96
CA GLY A 219 1.79 25.52 8.28
C GLY A 219 1.52 24.53 9.42
N VAL A 220 1.06 23.33 9.12
CA VAL A 220 0.60 22.34 10.11
C VAL A 220 1.76 21.58 10.79
N LEU A 221 2.92 21.45 10.12
CA LEU A 221 4.06 20.68 10.65
C LEU A 221 5.03 21.53 11.49
N PRO A 222 5.64 20.95 12.54
CA PRO A 222 6.78 21.57 13.22
C PRO A 222 7.94 21.75 12.24
N TRP A 223 8.62 22.91 12.27
CA TRP A 223 9.61 23.33 11.26
C TRP A 223 9.07 23.40 9.82
N SER A 224 7.79 23.74 9.66
CA SER A 224 7.14 23.95 8.36
C SER A 224 7.95 24.84 7.40
N SER A 225 8.65 25.86 7.89
CA SER A 225 9.52 26.74 7.08
C SER A 225 10.70 26.02 6.40
N TRP A 226 11.23 24.95 7.00
CA TRP A 226 12.29 24.14 6.42
C TRP A 226 11.73 23.01 5.55
N VAL A 227 10.66 22.34 6.00
CA VAL A 227 10.05 21.21 5.28
C VAL A 227 9.32 21.67 4.01
N SER A 228 8.72 22.86 4.01
CA SER A 228 8.08 23.48 2.85
C SER A 228 9.06 24.16 1.88
N LYS A 229 10.37 24.07 2.11
CA LYS A 229 11.35 24.64 1.19
C LYS A 229 11.48 23.75 -0.05
N VAL A 230 11.19 24.33 -1.21
CA VAL A 230 11.41 23.71 -2.53
C VAL A 230 12.80 24.07 -3.01
N GLU A 231 13.63 23.06 -3.31
CA GLU A 231 14.94 23.26 -3.93
C GLU A 231 14.94 22.61 -5.32
N ALA A 232 15.30 23.39 -6.35
CA ALA A 232 15.32 22.94 -7.75
C ALA A 232 13.98 22.37 -8.27
N GLY A 233 12.85 22.89 -7.78
CA GLY A 233 11.50 22.45 -8.17
C GLY A 233 11.03 21.16 -7.50
N GLN A 234 11.74 20.65 -6.48
CA GLN A 234 11.34 19.48 -5.71
C GLN A 234 11.39 19.74 -4.19
N PRO A 235 10.48 19.14 -3.40
CA PRO A 235 10.50 19.25 -1.95
C PRO A 235 11.52 18.27 -1.33
N ARG A 236 12.81 18.49 -1.57
CA ARG A 236 13.91 17.61 -1.10
C ARG A 236 13.91 17.41 0.42
N ASN A 237 13.59 18.47 1.16
CA ASN A 237 13.52 18.42 2.62
C ASN A 237 12.39 17.50 3.12
N ALA A 238 11.26 17.48 2.42
CA ALA A 238 10.17 16.56 2.73
C ALA A 238 10.56 15.09 2.46
N VAL A 239 11.37 14.81 1.42
CA VAL A 239 11.91 13.46 1.16
C VAL A 239 12.77 12.98 2.32
N TYR A 240 13.64 13.83 2.88
CA TYR A 240 14.45 13.46 4.05
C TYR A 240 13.62 13.20 5.30
N VAL A 241 12.54 13.97 5.53
CA VAL A 241 11.62 13.74 6.66
C VAL A 241 10.91 12.39 6.49
N VAL A 242 10.38 12.10 5.31
CA VAL A 242 9.73 10.82 5.01
C VAL A 242 10.72 9.67 5.19
N TRP A 243 11.94 9.82 4.69
CA TRP A 243 13.00 8.82 4.86
C TRP A 243 13.35 8.59 6.33
N GLY A 244 13.57 9.65 7.12
CA GLY A 244 13.90 9.54 8.53
C GLY A 244 12.80 8.86 9.34
N VAL A 245 11.54 9.25 9.13
CA VAL A 245 10.39 8.63 9.79
C VAL A 245 10.25 7.15 9.38
N ALA A 246 10.37 6.84 8.09
CA ALA A 246 10.31 5.47 7.59
C ALA A 246 11.46 4.61 8.15
N SER A 247 12.66 5.17 8.29
CA SER A 247 13.82 4.47 8.86
C SER A 247 13.60 4.16 10.35
N ILE A 248 13.09 5.12 11.13
CA ILE A 248 12.74 4.92 12.54
C ILE A 248 11.67 3.83 12.69
N ILE A 249 10.65 3.83 11.84
CA ILE A 249 9.62 2.78 11.86
C ILE A 249 10.24 1.43 11.50
N THR A 250 11.14 1.37 10.52
CA THR A 250 11.82 0.13 10.11
C THR A 250 12.71 -0.44 11.23
N CYS A 251 13.28 0.40 12.11
CA CYS A 251 14.00 -0.06 13.30
C CYS A 251 13.15 -0.94 14.24
N THR A 252 11.81 -0.84 14.19
CA THR A 252 10.93 -1.71 15.00
C THR A 252 10.96 -3.19 14.60
N ILE A 253 11.55 -3.53 13.44
CA ILE A 253 11.81 -4.92 13.03
C ILE A 253 12.77 -5.62 14.01
N LEU A 254 13.74 -4.88 14.58
CA LEU A 254 14.77 -5.44 15.47
C LEU A 254 14.17 -6.07 16.74
N PRO A 255 13.31 -5.39 17.53
CA PRO A 255 12.73 -5.97 18.73
C PRO A 255 11.68 -7.06 18.45
N SER A 256 10.79 -6.86 17.48
CA SER A 256 9.72 -7.84 17.20
C SER A 256 9.18 -7.74 15.78
N ALA A 257 9.16 -8.86 15.06
CA ALA A 257 8.50 -8.98 13.77
C ALA A 257 6.99 -8.70 13.86
N VAL A 258 6.36 -9.08 14.98
CA VAL A 258 4.93 -8.85 15.22
C VAL A 258 4.63 -7.36 15.42
N ALA A 259 5.53 -6.63 16.08
CA ALA A 259 5.39 -5.18 16.24
C ALA A 259 5.45 -4.47 14.88
N PHE A 260 6.38 -4.90 14.00
CA PHE A 260 6.48 -4.36 12.65
C PHE A 260 5.25 -4.66 11.80
N THR A 261 4.79 -5.91 11.74
CA THR A 261 3.59 -6.26 10.95
C THR A 261 2.35 -5.56 11.49
N SER A 262 2.23 -5.39 12.80
CA SER A 262 1.16 -4.61 13.43
C SER A 262 1.21 -3.13 13.03
N LEU A 263 2.40 -2.52 12.98
CA LEU A 263 2.59 -1.14 12.53
C LEU A 263 2.24 -0.95 11.05
N VAL A 264 2.63 -1.89 10.20
CA VAL A 264 2.31 -1.86 8.77
C VAL A 264 0.80 -1.95 8.56
N SER A 265 0.12 -2.89 9.23
CA SER A 265 -1.34 -2.98 9.18
C SER A 265 -2.01 -1.73 9.75
N ALA A 266 -1.45 -1.13 10.81
CA ALA A 266 -1.92 0.12 11.37
C ALA A 266 -1.84 1.28 10.38
N ALA A 267 -0.85 1.32 9.47
CA ALA A 267 -0.74 2.36 8.45
C ALA A 267 -1.86 2.29 7.38
N GLY A 268 -2.40 1.08 7.12
CA GLY A 268 -3.51 0.90 6.20
C GLY A 268 -4.84 1.48 6.74
N VAL A 269 -5.03 1.46 8.06
CA VAL A 269 -6.29 1.89 8.68
C VAL A 269 -6.61 3.38 8.46
N PRO A 270 -5.71 4.34 8.74
CA PRO A 270 -5.96 5.75 8.47
C PRO A 270 -6.32 6.02 7.02
N SER A 271 -5.69 5.30 6.08
CA SER A 271 -5.97 5.46 4.65
C SER A 271 -7.40 5.01 4.30
N ALA A 272 -7.81 3.83 4.74
CA ALA A 272 -9.17 3.33 4.55
C ALA A 272 -10.21 4.23 5.27
N ALA A 273 -9.90 4.68 6.50
CA ALA A 273 -10.74 5.58 7.26
C ALA A 273 -10.90 6.95 6.56
N ALA A 274 -9.83 7.50 6.00
CA ALA A 274 -9.85 8.76 5.26
C ALA A 274 -10.71 8.66 4.00
N TYR A 275 -10.57 7.58 3.21
CA TYR A 275 -11.42 7.36 2.03
C TYR A 275 -12.91 7.22 2.40
N GLY A 276 -13.22 6.54 3.51
CA GLY A 276 -14.56 6.47 4.07
C GLY A 276 -15.09 7.83 4.51
N LEU A 277 -14.28 8.59 5.26
CA LEU A 277 -14.65 9.91 5.80
C LEU A 277 -14.90 10.94 4.68
N ILE A 278 -14.06 10.96 3.64
CA ILE A 278 -14.25 11.85 2.48
C ILE A 278 -15.58 11.52 1.78
N SER A 279 -15.89 10.23 1.61
CA SER A 279 -17.15 9.78 0.99
C SER A 279 -18.36 10.16 1.85
N LEU A 280 -18.24 10.03 3.18
CA LEU A 280 -19.27 10.41 4.13
C LEU A 280 -19.51 11.92 4.14
N ALA A 281 -18.43 12.72 4.20
CA ALA A 281 -18.52 14.17 4.16
C ALA A 281 -19.16 14.67 2.85
N ARG A 282 -18.84 14.03 1.72
CA ARG A 282 -19.46 14.33 0.43
C ARG A 282 -20.98 14.05 0.42
N LEU A 283 -21.42 13.00 1.11
CA LEU A 283 -22.85 12.64 1.24
C LEU A 283 -23.62 13.59 2.16
N PHE A 284 -23.06 13.91 3.32
CA PHE A 284 -23.79 14.59 4.40
C PHE A 284 -23.46 16.08 4.55
N LEU A 285 -22.19 16.48 4.44
CA LEU A 285 -21.77 17.87 4.67
C LEU A 285 -21.84 18.74 3.41
N THR A 286 -21.57 18.18 2.22
CA THR A 286 -21.57 18.97 0.98
C THR A 286 -22.45 18.40 -0.15
N PRO A 287 -23.73 18.03 0.10
CA PRO A 287 -24.58 17.43 -0.92
C PRO A 287 -24.98 18.39 -2.06
N LYS A 288 -24.93 19.71 -1.84
CA LYS A 288 -25.35 20.73 -2.83
C LYS A 288 -24.35 21.86 -3.09
N ASN A 289 -23.35 22.05 -2.21
CA ASN A 289 -22.46 23.22 -2.23
C ASN A 289 -21.10 22.93 -2.89
N PHE A 290 -20.93 21.78 -3.55
CA PHE A 290 -19.65 21.43 -4.18
C PHE A 290 -19.65 21.88 -5.66
N PRO A 291 -18.59 22.54 -6.15
CA PRO A 291 -18.49 22.96 -7.54
C PRO A 291 -18.66 21.78 -8.51
N LYS A 292 -19.23 22.04 -9.69
CA LYS A 292 -19.48 21.00 -10.70
C LYS A 292 -18.13 20.39 -11.13
N PRO A 293 -17.87 19.10 -10.87
CA PRO A 293 -16.59 18.51 -11.24
C PRO A 293 -16.51 18.35 -12.78
N ALA A 294 -15.33 18.57 -13.35
CA ALA A 294 -15.07 18.42 -14.78
C ALA A 294 -15.38 17.00 -15.31
N TRP A 295 -15.31 16.00 -14.41
CA TRP A 295 -15.72 14.63 -14.68
C TRP A 295 -16.65 14.15 -13.55
N SER A 296 -17.87 13.77 -13.91
CA SER A 296 -18.91 13.36 -12.97
C SER A 296 -19.52 12.02 -13.38
N LEU A 297 -19.75 11.15 -12.40
CA LEU A 297 -20.52 9.91 -12.57
C LEU A 297 -22.04 10.17 -12.61
N GLY A 298 -22.47 11.44 -12.55
CA GLY A 298 -23.86 11.84 -12.65
C GLY A 298 -24.73 11.22 -11.56
N ARG A 299 -25.80 10.52 -11.97
CA ARG A 299 -26.77 9.91 -11.05
C ARG A 299 -26.19 8.76 -10.22
N LEU A 300 -25.12 8.11 -10.69
CA LEU A 300 -24.47 7.00 -9.98
C LEU A 300 -23.56 7.47 -8.83
N SER A 301 -23.26 8.77 -8.74
CA SER A 301 -22.38 9.30 -7.69
C SER A 301 -22.90 9.04 -6.27
N LYS A 302 -24.21 9.14 -6.02
CA LYS A 302 -24.78 8.94 -4.68
C LYS A 302 -24.75 7.47 -4.25
N PRO A 303 -25.22 6.49 -5.05
CA PRO A 303 -25.09 5.07 -4.72
C PRO A 303 -23.64 4.66 -4.45
N PHE A 304 -22.68 5.08 -5.27
CA PHE A 304 -21.28 4.70 -5.08
C PHE A 304 -20.67 5.30 -3.81
N GLN A 305 -21.05 6.51 -3.42
CA GLN A 305 -20.61 7.07 -2.14
C GLN A 305 -21.14 6.27 -0.95
N ILE A 306 -22.40 5.83 -1.00
CA ILE A 306 -23.00 5.02 0.07
C ILE A 306 -22.26 3.69 0.18
N ILE A 307 -22.04 3.01 -0.95
CA ILE A 307 -21.28 1.76 -1.01
C ILE A 307 -19.87 1.98 -0.46
N ALA A 308 -19.19 3.07 -0.83
CA ALA A 308 -17.86 3.39 -0.35
C ALA A 308 -17.81 3.59 1.17
N VAL A 309 -18.81 4.26 1.77
CA VAL A 309 -18.87 4.43 3.23
C VAL A 309 -19.04 3.09 3.94
N PHE A 310 -19.98 2.25 3.50
CA PHE A 310 -20.20 0.94 4.12
C PHE A 310 -18.99 0.01 3.94
N TRP A 311 -18.41 -0.03 2.73
CA TRP A 311 -17.24 -0.85 2.44
C TRP A 311 -16.03 -0.43 3.27
N ASN A 312 -15.68 0.87 3.29
CA ASN A 312 -14.54 1.34 4.06
C ASN A 312 -14.79 1.18 5.57
N GLY A 313 -16.01 1.38 6.06
CA GLY A 313 -16.37 1.13 7.45
C GLY A 313 -16.18 -0.34 7.85
N TRP A 314 -16.59 -1.26 6.98
CA TRP A 314 -16.36 -2.69 7.18
C TRP A 314 -14.87 -3.07 7.14
N VAL A 315 -14.12 -2.55 6.15
CA VAL A 315 -12.67 -2.77 6.05
C VAL A 315 -11.93 -2.27 7.29
N VAL A 316 -12.28 -1.10 7.82
CA VAL A 316 -11.71 -0.56 9.06
C VAL A 316 -12.02 -1.47 10.26
N ALA A 317 -13.26 -1.99 10.35
CA ALA A 317 -13.62 -2.92 11.42
C ALA A 317 -12.82 -4.24 11.35
N VAL A 318 -12.58 -4.76 10.14
CA VAL A 318 -11.75 -5.94 9.93
C VAL A 318 -10.28 -5.66 10.25
N LEU A 319 -9.75 -4.50 9.85
CA LEU A 319 -8.36 -4.09 10.15
C LEU A 319 -8.09 -3.83 11.63
N PHE A 320 -9.11 -3.54 12.43
CA PHE A 320 -9.00 -3.47 13.88
C PHE A 320 -9.04 -4.83 14.57
N SER A 321 -9.47 -5.87 13.86
CA SER A 321 -9.58 -7.20 14.42
C SER A 321 -8.20 -7.84 14.67
N PRO A 322 -8.04 -8.65 15.71
CA PRO A 322 -6.87 -9.51 15.87
C PRO A 322 -6.83 -10.60 14.79
N TYR A 323 -5.62 -11.00 14.40
CA TYR A 323 -5.38 -11.95 13.30
C TYR A 323 -5.43 -13.41 13.73
N VAL A 324 -5.20 -13.69 15.02
CA VAL A 324 -5.16 -15.04 15.58
C VAL A 324 -5.95 -15.06 16.90
N PHE A 325 -6.75 -16.11 17.06
CA PHE A 325 -7.58 -16.36 18.22
C PHE A 325 -7.14 -17.66 18.92
N PRO A 326 -7.10 -17.70 20.26
CA PRO A 326 -7.45 -16.63 21.21
C PRO A 326 -6.42 -15.48 21.26
N VAL A 327 -6.88 -14.29 21.63
CA VAL A 327 -6.05 -13.08 21.67
C VAL A 327 -5.13 -13.12 22.89
N THR A 328 -3.82 -13.04 22.66
CA THR A 328 -2.80 -12.86 23.71
C THR A 328 -2.16 -11.47 23.57
N ALA A 329 -1.38 -11.04 24.55
CA ALA A 329 -0.62 -9.78 24.44
C ALA A 329 0.33 -9.78 23.24
N GLU A 330 0.77 -10.96 22.79
CA GLU A 330 1.62 -11.13 21.61
C GLU A 330 0.84 -11.16 20.30
N SER A 331 -0.45 -11.53 20.30
CA SER A 331 -1.29 -11.58 19.08
C SER A 331 -2.25 -10.40 18.92
N LEU A 332 -2.21 -9.45 19.86
CA LEU A 332 -3.03 -8.25 19.83
C LEU A 332 -2.64 -7.39 18.62
N ASN A 333 -3.64 -7.03 17.82
CA ASN A 333 -3.46 -6.05 16.78
C ASN A 333 -3.40 -4.64 17.39
N TYR A 334 -2.24 -3.99 17.26
CA TYR A 334 -1.99 -2.65 17.80
C TYR A 334 -2.58 -1.50 16.95
N ALA A 335 -3.16 -1.80 15.79
CA ALA A 335 -3.72 -0.79 14.89
C ALA A 335 -4.76 0.15 15.54
N PRO A 336 -5.74 -0.33 16.35
CA PRO A 336 -6.70 0.56 17.01
C PRO A 336 -6.04 1.52 17.99
N ILE A 337 -5.02 1.06 18.72
CA ILE A 337 -4.29 1.86 19.72
C ILE A 337 -3.50 2.97 19.03
N ILE A 338 -2.79 2.62 17.96
CA ILE A 338 -2.04 3.59 17.15
C ILE A 338 -3.00 4.62 16.57
N MET A 339 -4.13 4.18 16.00
CA MET A 339 -5.11 5.08 15.40
C MET A 339 -5.77 6.00 16.44
N ALA A 340 -6.08 5.49 17.64
CA ALA A 340 -6.57 6.32 18.74
C ALA A 340 -5.53 7.38 19.13
N GLY A 341 -4.26 6.98 19.27
CA GLY A 341 -3.15 7.88 19.57
C GLY A 341 -2.99 8.98 18.53
N THR A 342 -2.98 8.64 17.23
CA THR A 342 -2.88 9.63 16.15
C THR A 342 -4.10 10.54 16.08
N THR A 343 -5.30 10.02 16.33
CA THR A 343 -6.53 10.83 16.36
C THR A 343 -6.52 11.81 17.52
N ILE A 344 -6.10 11.36 18.71
CA ILE A 344 -5.96 12.24 19.88
C ILE A 344 -4.94 13.33 19.60
N LEU A 345 -3.76 12.98 19.06
CA LEU A 345 -2.75 13.98 18.67
C LEU A 345 -3.29 14.98 17.63
N ALA A 346 -4.05 14.51 16.64
CA ALA A 346 -4.69 15.38 15.64
C ALA A 346 -5.72 16.31 16.28
N LEU A 347 -6.57 15.82 17.19
CA LEU A 347 -7.55 16.63 17.92
C LEU A 347 -6.88 17.65 18.84
N LEU A 348 -5.82 17.26 19.54
CA LEU A 348 -5.02 18.17 20.37
C LEU A 348 -4.37 19.25 19.49
N THR A 349 -3.80 18.87 18.35
CA THR A 349 -3.21 19.83 17.40
C THR A 349 -4.28 20.79 16.87
N TRP A 350 -5.48 20.30 16.54
CA TRP A 350 -6.61 21.13 16.12
C TRP A 350 -7.08 22.08 17.23
N TRP A 351 -7.09 21.63 18.49
CA TRP A 351 -7.49 22.44 19.64
C TRP A 351 -6.47 23.52 20.00
N PHE A 352 -5.17 23.20 19.95
CA PHE A 352 -4.10 24.10 20.34
C PHE A 352 -3.61 25.01 19.21
N THR A 353 -3.85 24.66 17.95
CA THR A 353 -3.42 25.46 16.80
C THR A 353 -4.55 26.39 16.35
N PRO A 354 -4.36 27.73 16.38
CA PRO A 354 -5.38 28.69 15.94
C PRO A 354 -5.84 28.43 14.50
N ALA A 355 -7.13 28.59 14.23
CA ALA A 355 -7.76 28.44 12.90
C ALA A 355 -7.01 29.18 11.79
N ASP A 356 -6.52 30.37 12.13
CA ASP A 356 -5.81 31.31 11.26
C ASP A 356 -4.46 30.75 10.75
N LYS A 357 -3.89 29.75 11.43
CA LYS A 357 -2.62 29.11 11.05
C LYS A 357 -2.78 27.87 10.18
N TRP A 358 -3.87 27.10 10.31
CA TRP A 358 -4.07 25.84 9.56
C TRP A 358 -5.07 25.96 8.41
N LEU A 359 -5.91 27.00 8.39
CA LEU A 359 -6.84 27.33 7.31
C LEU A 359 -6.58 28.78 6.85
N PRO A 360 -5.69 29.00 5.87
CA PRO A 360 -5.55 30.32 5.26
C PRO A 360 -6.82 30.65 4.46
N SER A 361 -7.80 31.25 5.14
CA SER A 361 -9.13 31.59 4.62
C SER A 361 -9.10 32.45 3.36
N GLN A 362 -8.04 33.25 3.16
CA GLN A 362 -7.82 34.03 1.94
C GLN A 362 -7.63 33.18 0.67
N ARG A 363 -7.04 31.99 0.76
CA ARG A 363 -6.79 31.13 -0.42
C ARG A 363 -8.04 30.40 -0.89
N ILE A 364 -8.85 29.93 0.05
CA ILE A 364 -10.12 29.24 -0.27
C ILE A 364 -11.07 30.22 -0.97
N GLN A 365 -11.13 31.46 -0.50
CA GLN A 365 -11.87 32.54 -1.16
C GLN A 365 -11.33 32.80 -2.57
N GLN A 366 -10.00 32.90 -2.76
CA GLN A 366 -9.42 33.07 -4.10
C GLN A 366 -9.72 31.91 -5.07
N THR A 367 -9.76 30.65 -4.61
CA THR A 367 -10.14 29.52 -5.46
C THR A 367 -11.63 29.49 -5.80
N LEU A 368 -12.50 29.90 -4.88
CA LEU A 368 -13.95 30.02 -5.13
C LEU A 368 -14.26 31.21 -6.06
N ASP A 369 -13.50 32.31 -5.93
CA ASP A 369 -13.62 33.50 -6.76
C ASP A 369 -13.01 33.31 -8.16
N ALA A 370 -12.04 32.41 -8.32
CA ALA A 370 -11.45 32.04 -9.61
C ALA A 370 -12.39 31.18 -10.47
N ASP A 371 -13.26 30.37 -9.86
CA ASP A 371 -14.27 29.55 -10.55
C ASP A 371 -15.53 30.36 -10.94
N THR A 372 -15.63 31.62 -10.50
CA THR A 372 -16.76 32.53 -10.81
C THR A 372 -16.44 33.60 -11.85
N ARG A 373 -15.22 33.59 -12.43
CA ARG A 373 -14.82 34.38 -13.60
C ARG A 373 -14.56 33.48 -14.79
#